data_AF-A0A1G8TZE8-F1
#
_entry.id   AF-A0A1G8TZE8-F1
#
_cell.length_a   1.000
_cell.length_b   1.000
_cell.length_c   1.000
_cell.angle_alpha   90.00
_cell.angle_beta   90.00
_cell.angle_gamma   90.00
#
_symmetry.space_group_name_H-M   'P 1'
#
loop_
_entity.id
_entity.type
_entity.pdbx_description
1 polymer ?
#
loop_
_entity_poly.entity_id
_entity_poly.type
_entity_poly.pdbx_seq_one_letter_code
_entity_poly.pdbx_strand_id
1 'polypeptide(L)'
;MIRFIRIIALLPLVGLFMYCNSSKLNNVPEQQFRIGASIVGIQSVATHLNVPWQIAWGPDQQIWYTEQSGTISKVNPENGKTKRLLVVTDVFRDRTSGLLGMTLHPDMQAHPYVFINYTGYSKDKNRVSKVVRYTYNALKDTLFNPVVFLEYPAWTSHFGSRIVITPDGKVMISTGDGAQDDNAQNIKSPNGKILRYNLDGSIPADNLFKGSQVWAWGLRNPQGLVYANGKLYCSDHGDAIDDELNLIHKGANYGWPVVEGYVDTDKEKLFAKDSVITEPLKAWTPTIAPAGLAYYNSDQIPELKGQLLLTTLKGNSLRALALNAAGTGITKDVNYFEKVYGRLRSVCVSQAGDIYIATSNRDWNPNAVAAKNDDRIIRIYRMKDTKAGADVKSAITVVKKPADLNKGALLFTNYCASCHKEDGKGIKNIFPPLYQAAIVSGPKGPLIHTVLNGRKQMPKFSFIEDQDLAELLSYVRKQFGKADAVSVADIQAQKK
;
A
#
# COMPACT_ATOMS: atom_id res chain seq x y z
N MET A 1 -79.11 28.46 43.31
CA MET A 1 -77.79 27.83 43.53
C MET A 1 -77.85 26.37 43.11
N ILE A 2 -77.41 26.00 41.90
CA ILE A 2 -77.08 24.62 41.53
C ILE A 2 -75.89 24.70 40.56
N ARG A 3 -74.72 24.24 41.02
CA ARG A 3 -73.45 24.20 40.27
C ARG A 3 -73.41 22.94 39.40
N PHE A 4 -73.18 23.11 38.10
CA PHE A 4 -72.80 22.01 37.21
C PHE A 4 -71.28 21.77 37.29
N ILE A 5 -70.88 20.56 37.66
CA ILE A 5 -69.48 20.09 37.65
C ILE A 5 -69.17 19.57 36.24
N ARG A 6 -68.22 20.20 35.55
CA ARG A 6 -67.61 19.68 34.32
C ARG A 6 -66.35 18.91 34.69
N ILE A 7 -66.35 17.61 34.37
CA ILE A 7 -65.17 16.74 34.46
C ILE A 7 -64.30 17.00 33.22
N ILE A 8 -63.08 17.49 33.44
CA ILE A 8 -62.05 17.63 32.40
C ILE A 8 -61.17 16.38 32.47
N ALA A 9 -61.17 15.58 31.41
CA ALA A 9 -60.28 14.44 31.26
C ALA A 9 -58.86 14.92 30.90
N LEU A 10 -57.88 14.61 31.74
CA LEU A 10 -56.45 14.76 31.42
C LEU A 10 -56.00 13.59 30.52
N LEU A 11 -55.54 13.89 29.31
CA LEU A 11 -54.74 12.98 28.48
C LEU A 11 -53.26 13.09 28.91
N PRO A 12 -52.56 11.98 29.22
CA PRO A 12 -51.14 12.03 29.50
C PRO A 12 -50.36 12.17 28.18
N LEU A 13 -49.56 13.23 28.10
CA LEU A 13 -48.60 13.49 27.04
C LEU A 13 -47.46 12.45 27.15
N VAL A 14 -47.52 11.38 26.36
CA VAL A 14 -46.43 10.40 26.27
C VAL A 14 -45.30 11.03 25.46
N GLY A 15 -44.30 11.57 26.16
CA GLY A 15 -43.05 12.01 25.57
C GLY A 15 -42.31 10.83 24.94
N LEU A 16 -42.28 10.79 23.61
CA LEU A 16 -41.52 9.82 22.84
C LEU A 16 -40.02 10.16 22.96
N PHE A 17 -39.36 9.66 24.02
CA PHE A 17 -37.91 9.66 24.08
C PHE A 17 -37.40 8.70 22.99
N MET A 18 -37.02 9.23 21.82
CA MET A 18 -36.19 8.52 20.86
C MET A 18 -34.83 8.27 21.50
N TYR A 19 -34.69 7.13 22.18
CA TYR A 19 -33.41 6.60 22.62
C TYR A 19 -32.61 6.26 21.35
N CYS A 20 -31.73 7.18 20.94
CA CYS A 20 -30.77 6.92 19.87
C CYS A 20 -29.76 5.91 20.41
N ASN A 21 -30.08 4.62 20.29
CA ASN A 21 -29.23 3.55 20.77
C ASN A 21 -28.03 3.44 19.83
N SER A 22 -27.00 4.27 20.05
CA SER A 22 -25.70 4.07 19.43
C SER A 22 -25.01 2.92 20.15
N SER A 23 -25.32 1.69 19.74
CA SER A 23 -24.57 0.52 20.20
C SER A 23 -23.09 0.75 19.89
N LYS A 24 -22.28 0.96 20.92
CA LYS A 24 -20.82 0.92 20.79
C LYS A 24 -20.45 -0.44 20.21
N LEU A 25 -19.40 -0.51 19.40
CA LEU A 25 -18.76 -1.78 19.08
C LEU A 25 -18.43 -2.45 20.42
N ASN A 26 -18.81 -3.71 20.57
CA ASN A 26 -18.46 -4.46 21.76
C ASN A 26 -16.93 -4.42 21.89
N ASN A 27 -16.41 -3.92 23.02
CA ASN A 27 -14.97 -3.83 23.29
C ASN A 27 -14.29 -5.20 23.45
N VAL A 28 -14.98 -6.29 23.11
CA VAL A 28 -14.42 -7.63 23.06
C VAL A 28 -13.70 -7.79 21.73
N PRO A 29 -12.38 -8.03 21.72
CA PRO A 29 -11.64 -8.19 20.47
C PRO A 29 -12.07 -9.47 19.73
N GLU A 30 -12.08 -9.40 18.40
CA GLU A 30 -12.30 -10.57 17.52
C GLU A 30 -11.16 -11.58 17.65
N GLN A 31 -9.95 -11.09 17.84
CA GLN A 31 -8.72 -11.88 18.02
C GLN A 31 -7.77 -11.16 18.97
N GLN A 32 -6.91 -11.92 19.64
CA GLN A 32 -5.89 -11.38 20.53
C GLN A 32 -4.52 -11.91 20.12
N PHE A 33 -3.50 -11.05 20.16
CA PHE A 33 -2.13 -11.43 19.86
C PHE A 33 -1.13 -10.85 20.86
N ARG A 34 0.02 -11.51 20.99
CA ARG A 34 1.20 -10.98 21.68
C ARG A 34 2.15 -10.29 20.69
N ILE A 35 2.57 -9.08 21.04
CA ILE A 35 3.70 -8.35 20.45
C ILE A 35 4.68 -8.10 21.59
N GLY A 36 5.69 -8.95 21.73
CA GLY A 36 6.57 -8.93 22.90
C GLY A 36 5.80 -9.14 24.21
N ALA A 37 5.89 -8.20 25.13
CA ALA A 37 5.14 -8.20 26.39
C ALA A 37 3.73 -7.61 26.24
N SER A 38 3.46 -6.90 25.14
CA SER A 38 2.13 -6.37 24.83
C SER A 38 1.14 -7.43 24.39
N ILE A 39 -0.08 -7.37 24.94
CA ILE A 39 -1.25 -8.05 24.37
C ILE A 39 -2.07 -7.01 23.61
N VAL A 40 -2.35 -7.29 22.34
CA VAL A 40 -3.15 -6.44 21.48
C VAL A 40 -4.46 -7.14 21.10
N GLY A 41 -5.53 -6.35 21.09
CA GLY A 41 -6.83 -6.75 20.59
C GLY A 41 -6.99 -6.34 19.13
N ILE A 42 -7.68 -7.18 18.36
CA ILE A 42 -7.99 -6.95 16.96
C ILE A 42 -9.49 -6.79 16.80
N GLN A 43 -9.92 -5.77 16.04
CA GLN A 43 -11.34 -5.56 15.75
C GLN A 43 -11.55 -4.97 14.36
N SER A 44 -12.48 -5.52 13.59
CA SER A 44 -12.90 -4.91 12.32
C SER A 44 -13.84 -3.74 12.63
N VAL A 45 -13.46 -2.52 12.22
CA VAL A 45 -14.29 -1.31 12.42
C VAL A 45 -15.11 -0.94 11.19
N ALA A 46 -14.74 -1.46 10.02
CA ALA A 46 -15.52 -1.41 8.79
C ALA A 46 -15.26 -2.67 7.97
N THR A 47 -16.26 -3.16 7.24
CA THR A 47 -16.21 -4.41 6.46
C THR A 47 -16.94 -4.24 5.12
N HIS A 48 -16.77 -5.20 4.22
CA HIS A 48 -17.39 -5.19 2.88
C HIS A 48 -17.00 -3.98 2.03
N LEU A 49 -15.80 -3.44 2.27
CA LEU A 49 -15.27 -2.28 1.57
C LEU A 49 -14.77 -2.64 0.18
N ASN A 50 -14.75 -1.65 -0.69
CA ASN A 50 -14.27 -1.75 -2.05
C ASN A 50 -12.81 -1.26 -2.14
N VAL A 51 -11.86 -2.13 -1.79
CA VAL A 51 -10.42 -1.85 -1.83
C VAL A 51 -10.10 -0.49 -1.18
N PRO A 52 -10.19 -0.38 0.16
CA PRO A 52 -9.86 0.84 0.89
C PRO A 52 -8.38 1.20 0.65
N TRP A 53 -8.12 2.21 -0.18
CA TRP A 53 -6.78 2.45 -0.73
C TRP A 53 -5.92 3.30 0.20
N GLN A 54 -6.48 4.41 0.70
CA GLN A 54 -5.89 5.23 1.74
C GLN A 54 -6.80 5.22 2.95
N ILE A 55 -6.20 5.11 4.14
CA ILE A 55 -6.85 5.50 5.40
C ILE A 55 -6.03 6.61 6.06
N ALA A 56 -6.70 7.52 6.76
CA ALA A 56 -6.09 8.59 7.52
C ALA A 56 -6.89 8.83 8.80
N TRP A 57 -6.19 9.06 9.90
CA TRP A 57 -6.83 9.47 11.15
C TRP A 57 -7.18 10.96 11.06
N GLY A 58 -8.47 11.27 11.09
CA GLY A 58 -8.96 12.65 11.01
C GLY A 58 -8.93 13.37 12.36
N PRO A 59 -8.93 14.71 12.35
CA PRO A 59 -9.00 15.51 13.59
C PRO A 59 -10.36 15.39 14.29
N ASP A 60 -11.37 14.84 13.61
CA ASP A 60 -12.68 14.50 14.16
C ASP A 60 -12.70 13.13 14.87
N GLN A 61 -11.54 12.53 15.11
CA GLN A 61 -11.37 11.20 15.73
C GLN A 61 -12.03 10.07 14.93
N GLN A 62 -12.21 10.28 13.63
CA GLN A 62 -12.72 9.29 12.69
C GLN A 62 -11.64 8.85 11.73
N ILE A 63 -11.83 7.67 11.14
CA ILE A 63 -10.95 7.19 10.07
C ILE A 63 -11.58 7.62 8.76
N TRP A 64 -10.86 8.46 8.03
CA TRP A 64 -11.22 8.84 6.68
C TRP A 64 -10.57 7.87 5.72
N TYR A 65 -11.30 7.47 4.68
CA TYR A 65 -10.80 6.51 3.72
C TYR A 65 -11.29 6.75 2.29
N THR A 66 -10.44 6.38 1.35
CA THR A 66 -10.78 6.30 -0.07
C THR A 66 -11.07 4.85 -0.43
N GLU A 67 -12.03 4.62 -1.30
CA GLU A 67 -12.24 3.33 -1.96
C GLU A 67 -11.86 3.48 -3.43
N GLN A 68 -11.20 2.47 -4.00
CA GLN A 68 -10.70 2.48 -5.37
C GLN A 68 -11.81 2.79 -6.40
N SER A 69 -13.08 2.49 -6.06
CA SER A 69 -14.27 2.80 -6.84
C SER A 69 -14.66 4.29 -6.94
N GLY A 70 -13.97 5.20 -6.24
CA GLY A 70 -14.20 6.64 -6.37
C GLY A 70 -14.97 7.29 -5.22
N THR A 71 -15.08 6.64 -4.07
CA THR A 71 -15.76 7.18 -2.90
C THR A 71 -14.78 7.62 -1.82
N ILE A 72 -15.05 8.77 -1.21
CA ILE A 72 -14.42 9.20 0.04
C ILE A 72 -15.45 9.09 1.14
N SER A 73 -15.10 8.40 2.22
CA SER A 73 -15.98 8.16 3.36
C SER A 73 -15.21 8.32 4.66
N LYS A 74 -15.94 8.37 5.77
CA LYS A 74 -15.38 8.26 7.11
C LYS A 74 -16.10 7.19 7.91
N VAL A 75 -15.39 6.58 8.85
CA VAL A 75 -15.94 5.61 9.81
C VAL A 75 -15.59 6.02 11.23
N ASN A 76 -16.59 5.97 12.11
CA ASN A 76 -16.38 6.13 13.54
C ASN A 76 -15.84 4.80 14.11
N PRO A 77 -14.60 4.77 14.65
CA PRO A 77 -13.97 3.54 15.14
C PRO A 77 -14.61 2.96 16.40
N GLU A 78 -15.46 3.72 17.11
CA GLU A 78 -16.12 3.27 18.34
C GLU A 78 -17.42 2.51 18.07
N ASN A 79 -18.11 2.78 16.96
CA ASN A 79 -19.42 2.19 16.67
C ASN A 79 -19.55 1.64 15.24
N GLY A 80 -18.51 1.78 14.41
CA GLY A 80 -18.47 1.28 13.03
C GLY A 80 -19.39 2.00 12.05
N LYS A 81 -20.09 3.08 12.46
CA LYS A 81 -20.95 3.84 11.55
C LYS A 81 -20.10 4.54 10.50
N THR A 82 -20.47 4.32 9.25
CA THR A 82 -19.83 4.94 8.09
C THR A 82 -20.68 6.08 7.54
N LYS A 83 -20.02 7.07 6.94
CA LYS A 83 -20.67 8.14 6.16
C LYS A 83 -19.85 8.45 4.92
N ARG A 84 -20.51 8.50 3.78
CA ARG A 84 -19.91 8.95 2.52
C ARG A 84 -19.87 10.47 2.47
N LEU A 85 -18.71 11.03 2.13
CA LEU A 85 -18.46 12.46 2.06
C LEU A 85 -18.49 12.99 0.63
N LEU A 86 -18.00 12.17 -0.31
CA LEU A 86 -17.89 12.53 -1.73
C LEU A 86 -17.93 11.30 -2.63
N VAL A 87 -18.47 11.47 -3.85
CA VAL A 87 -18.26 10.58 -5.00
C VAL A 87 -17.48 11.38 -6.05
N VAL A 88 -16.30 10.90 -6.43
CA VAL A 88 -15.49 11.45 -7.53
C VAL A 88 -15.92 10.72 -8.81
N THR A 89 -16.69 11.41 -9.65
CA THR A 89 -17.45 10.78 -10.74
C THR A 89 -16.63 10.50 -11.99
N ASP A 90 -15.49 11.14 -12.18
CA ASP A 90 -14.59 10.97 -13.32
C ASP A 90 -13.45 9.96 -13.06
N VAL A 91 -13.57 9.16 -12.00
CA VAL A 91 -12.59 8.11 -11.67
C VAL A 91 -12.59 7.02 -12.75
N PHE A 92 -11.41 6.76 -13.30
CA PHE A 92 -11.13 5.61 -14.14
C PHE A 92 -10.55 4.48 -13.29
N ARG A 93 -11.32 3.40 -13.14
CA ARG A 93 -10.89 2.20 -12.43
C ARG A 93 -10.64 1.04 -13.40
N ASP A 94 -9.39 0.63 -13.46
CA ASP A 94 -8.92 -0.61 -14.08
C ASP A 94 -7.67 -1.09 -13.34
N ARG A 95 -7.66 -2.36 -12.93
CA ARG A 95 -6.57 -2.99 -12.17
C ARG A 95 -6.05 -2.16 -10.98
N THR A 96 -4.96 -1.41 -11.19
CA THR A 96 -4.26 -0.59 -10.17
C THR A 96 -4.73 0.86 -10.14
N SER A 97 -5.49 1.32 -11.13
CA SER A 97 -6.02 2.68 -11.20
C SER A 97 -7.31 2.83 -10.38
N GLY A 98 -7.71 4.07 -10.12
CA GLY A 98 -8.94 4.39 -9.39
C GLY A 98 -8.76 5.64 -8.55
N LEU A 99 -9.55 5.77 -7.48
CA LEU A 99 -9.29 6.74 -6.41
C LEU A 99 -8.30 6.13 -5.42
N LEU A 100 -7.15 6.79 -5.25
CA LEU A 100 -5.98 6.22 -4.59
C LEU A 100 -5.67 7.01 -3.31
N GLY A 101 -4.60 7.79 -3.29
CA GLY A 101 -4.12 8.47 -2.10
C GLY A 101 -5.02 9.61 -1.64
N MET A 102 -4.95 9.88 -0.35
CA MET A 102 -5.60 11.02 0.29
C MET A 102 -4.76 11.49 1.48
N THR A 103 -4.73 12.80 1.72
CA THR A 103 -4.29 13.35 3.00
C THR A 103 -5.20 14.47 3.44
N LEU A 104 -5.36 14.61 4.75
CA LEU A 104 -6.00 15.75 5.38
C LEU A 104 -4.89 16.73 5.78
N HIS A 105 -5.19 18.02 5.75
CA HIS A 105 -4.30 19.00 6.36
C HIS A 105 -4.22 18.75 7.88
N PRO A 106 -3.03 18.82 8.51
CA PRO A 106 -2.92 18.58 9.96
C PRO A 106 -3.69 19.61 10.79
N ASP A 107 -3.75 20.85 10.32
CA ASP A 107 -4.60 21.91 10.87
C ASP A 107 -5.83 22.13 9.98
N MET A 108 -6.86 21.30 10.15
CA MET A 108 -8.13 21.44 9.42
C MET A 108 -8.97 22.65 9.86
N GLN A 109 -8.61 23.32 10.97
CA GLN A 109 -9.34 24.51 11.41
C GLN A 109 -8.94 25.72 10.58
N ALA A 110 -7.63 25.97 10.44
CA ALA A 110 -7.13 27.05 9.58
C ALA A 110 -7.20 26.68 8.09
N HIS A 111 -6.94 25.41 7.77
CA HIS A 111 -6.85 24.92 6.40
C HIS A 111 -7.68 23.65 6.26
N PRO A 112 -9.01 23.74 6.08
CA PRO A 112 -9.91 22.59 5.95
C PRO A 112 -9.73 21.89 4.60
N TYR A 113 -8.51 21.48 4.26
CA TYR A 113 -8.13 20.95 2.96
C TYR A 113 -7.96 19.44 3.00
N VAL A 114 -8.56 18.77 2.01
CA VAL A 114 -8.36 17.35 1.75
C VAL A 114 -7.81 17.20 0.35
N PHE A 115 -6.64 16.59 0.23
CA PHE A 115 -6.00 16.33 -1.05
C PHE A 115 -6.26 14.88 -1.42
N ILE A 116 -6.57 14.62 -2.69
CA ILE A 116 -6.72 13.29 -3.26
C ILE A 116 -5.87 13.12 -4.49
N ASN A 117 -5.47 11.87 -4.78
CA ASN A 117 -4.87 11.48 -6.05
C ASN A 117 -5.70 10.35 -6.67
N TYR A 118 -6.08 10.49 -7.93
CA TYR A 118 -6.86 9.49 -8.65
C TYR A 118 -6.53 9.47 -10.14
N THR A 119 -6.82 8.34 -10.79
CA THR A 119 -6.77 8.21 -12.25
C THR A 119 -8.14 8.54 -12.83
N GLY A 120 -8.17 9.31 -13.92
CA GLY A 120 -9.38 9.69 -14.65
C GLY A 120 -9.06 10.04 -16.10
N TYR A 121 -9.85 10.92 -16.69
CA TYR A 121 -9.65 11.42 -18.05
C TYR A 121 -9.46 12.94 -18.07
N SER A 122 -8.57 13.41 -18.94
CA SER A 122 -8.46 14.83 -19.28
C SER A 122 -9.65 15.29 -20.13
N LYS A 123 -9.75 16.59 -20.41
CA LYS A 123 -10.77 17.13 -21.33
C LYS A 123 -10.69 16.50 -22.72
N ASP A 124 -9.50 16.17 -23.17
CA ASP A 124 -9.23 15.54 -24.47
C ASP A 124 -9.38 14.00 -24.43
N LYS A 125 -9.97 13.46 -23.36
CA LYS A 125 -10.22 12.01 -23.15
C LYS A 125 -8.96 11.15 -23.08
N ASN A 126 -7.81 11.75 -22.80
CA ASN A 126 -6.60 11.00 -22.48
C ASN A 126 -6.63 10.56 -21.02
N ARG A 127 -6.17 9.34 -20.74
CA ARG A 127 -6.04 8.87 -19.35
C ARG A 127 -4.97 9.68 -18.63
N VAL A 128 -5.32 10.19 -17.45
CA VAL A 128 -4.45 11.03 -16.62
C VAL A 128 -4.56 10.65 -15.15
N SER A 129 -3.51 10.95 -14.40
CA SER A 129 -3.56 11.01 -12.95
C SER A 129 -3.78 12.47 -12.54
N LYS A 130 -4.60 12.68 -11.52
CA LYS A 130 -5.00 14.00 -11.03
C LYS A 130 -4.75 14.09 -9.54
N VAL A 131 -4.16 15.19 -9.10
CA VAL A 131 -4.12 15.60 -7.70
C VAL A 131 -5.08 16.76 -7.53
N VAL A 132 -6.05 16.60 -6.63
CA VAL A 132 -7.12 17.57 -6.43
C VAL A 132 -7.25 17.88 -4.95
N ARG A 133 -7.32 19.17 -4.61
CA ARG A 133 -7.63 19.66 -3.27
C ARG A 133 -9.11 20.00 -3.19
N TYR A 134 -9.78 19.50 -2.16
CA TYR A 134 -11.14 19.88 -1.76
C TYR A 134 -11.10 20.67 -0.46
N THR A 135 -12.17 21.44 -0.23
CA THR A 135 -12.47 22.04 1.07
C THR A 135 -13.47 21.18 1.82
N TYR A 136 -13.21 20.90 3.10
CA TYR A 136 -14.14 20.23 4.00
C TYR A 136 -15.05 21.23 4.71
N ASN A 137 -16.36 21.00 4.63
CA ASN A 137 -17.34 21.74 5.41
C ASN A 137 -17.72 20.91 6.64
N ALA A 138 -17.25 21.29 7.83
CA ALA A 138 -17.55 20.55 9.06
C ALA A 138 -19.04 20.60 9.47
N LEU A 139 -19.77 21.67 9.13
CA LEU A 139 -21.18 21.84 9.48
C LEU A 139 -22.09 20.93 8.65
N LYS A 140 -21.81 20.83 7.33
CA LYS A 140 -22.55 19.96 6.40
C LYS A 140 -21.96 18.55 6.35
N ASP A 141 -20.72 18.40 6.83
CA ASP A 141 -19.93 17.18 6.84
C ASP A 141 -19.87 16.55 5.43
N THR A 142 -19.25 17.32 4.52
CA THR A 142 -19.11 17.05 3.08
C THR A 142 -17.88 17.76 2.50
N LEU A 143 -17.41 17.32 1.32
CA LEU A 143 -16.30 17.92 0.57
C LEU A 143 -16.81 18.68 -0.66
N PHE A 144 -16.24 19.86 -0.92
CA PHE A 144 -16.66 20.75 -2.01
C PHE A 144 -15.48 21.58 -2.55
N ASN A 145 -15.71 22.42 -3.57
CA ASN A 145 -14.73 23.31 -4.19
C ASN A 145 -13.41 22.63 -4.62
N PRO A 146 -13.46 21.71 -5.62
CA PRO A 146 -12.26 21.07 -6.15
C PRO A 146 -11.31 22.09 -6.80
N VAL A 147 -10.03 21.98 -6.49
CA VAL A 147 -8.92 22.69 -7.14
C VAL A 147 -7.91 21.65 -7.64
N VAL A 148 -7.68 21.62 -8.96
CA VAL A 148 -6.70 20.70 -9.56
C VAL A 148 -5.30 21.26 -9.37
N PHE A 149 -4.45 20.50 -8.68
CA PHE A 149 -3.04 20.82 -8.41
C PHE A 149 -2.13 20.37 -9.54
N LEU A 150 -2.40 19.16 -10.02
CA LEU A 150 -1.57 18.48 -10.98
C LEU A 150 -2.46 17.56 -11.80
N GLU A 151 -2.33 17.64 -13.11
CA GLU A 151 -2.84 16.65 -14.05
C GLU A 151 -1.64 16.18 -14.87
N TYR A 152 -1.45 14.86 -14.96
CA TYR A 152 -0.28 14.28 -15.64
C TYR A 152 -0.62 12.98 -16.35
N PRO A 153 0.14 12.59 -17.40
CA PRO A 153 -0.11 11.37 -18.13
C PRO A 153 -0.16 10.13 -17.24
N ALA A 154 -1.15 9.26 -17.53
CA ALA A 154 -1.31 7.99 -16.84
C ALA A 154 -1.42 6.84 -17.85
N TRP A 155 -0.63 5.80 -17.60
CA TRP A 155 -0.57 4.59 -18.41
C TRP A 155 -1.25 3.42 -17.67
N THR A 156 -0.87 2.18 -17.96
CA THR A 156 -1.61 0.97 -17.58
C THR A 156 -1.47 0.61 -16.10
N SER A 157 -0.40 1.06 -15.45
CA SER A 157 -0.11 0.82 -14.04
C SER A 157 0.89 1.86 -13.50
N HIS A 158 1.34 1.65 -12.26
CA HIS A 158 2.37 2.46 -11.59
C HIS A 158 1.96 3.93 -11.43
N PHE A 159 0.94 4.16 -10.60
CA PHE A 159 0.43 5.51 -10.34
C PHE A 159 1.12 6.18 -9.15
N GLY A 160 1.76 5.40 -8.27
CA GLY A 160 2.27 5.88 -6.98
C GLY A 160 1.10 6.35 -6.10
N SER A 161 0.93 7.67 -6.00
CA SER A 161 -0.27 8.38 -5.52
C SER A 161 -0.34 8.71 -4.03
N ARG A 162 0.70 8.48 -3.21
CA ARG A 162 0.66 8.94 -1.80
C ARG A 162 0.91 10.44 -1.71
N ILE A 163 0.26 11.06 -0.73
CA ILE A 163 0.38 12.49 -0.45
C ILE A 163 0.66 12.65 1.04
N VAL A 164 1.63 13.48 1.41
CA VAL A 164 1.82 13.93 2.79
C VAL A 164 1.96 15.45 2.83
N ILE A 165 1.54 16.06 3.93
CA ILE A 165 1.79 17.47 4.20
C ILE A 165 2.87 17.56 5.27
N THR A 166 3.98 18.21 4.95
CA THR A 166 5.10 18.40 5.87
C THR A 166 4.83 19.57 6.82
N PRO A 167 5.50 19.63 8.00
CA PRO A 167 5.29 20.70 8.98
C PRO A 167 5.56 22.12 8.46
N ASP A 168 6.39 22.28 7.42
CA ASP A 168 6.63 23.55 6.72
C ASP A 168 5.53 23.90 5.68
N GLY A 169 4.40 23.19 5.71
CA GLY A 169 3.24 23.46 4.87
C GLY A 169 3.45 23.11 3.41
N LYS A 170 4.24 22.08 3.11
CA LYS A 170 4.46 21.61 1.73
C LYS A 170 3.72 20.32 1.47
N VAL A 171 3.16 20.20 0.28
CA VAL A 171 2.49 19.00 -0.20
C VAL A 171 3.50 18.17 -0.96
N MET A 172 3.84 17.00 -0.41
CA MET A 172 4.74 16.02 -1.02
C MET A 172 3.89 14.93 -1.67
N ILE A 173 4.15 14.63 -2.94
CA ILE A 173 3.31 13.72 -3.75
C ILE A 173 4.22 12.67 -4.38
N SER A 174 3.93 11.39 -4.16
CA SER A 174 4.59 10.30 -4.86
C SER A 174 3.88 10.00 -6.19
N THR A 175 4.64 9.80 -7.25
CA THR A 175 4.13 9.45 -8.57
C THR A 175 4.90 8.27 -9.13
N GLY A 176 4.19 7.29 -9.69
CA GLY A 176 4.83 6.18 -10.40
C GLY A 176 5.21 6.56 -11.82
N ASP A 177 6.11 5.76 -12.40
CA ASP A 177 6.67 5.93 -13.74
C ASP A 177 5.66 5.67 -14.87
N GLY A 178 4.49 5.14 -14.56
CA GLY A 178 3.47 4.74 -15.54
C GLY A 178 3.78 3.41 -16.24
N ALA A 179 4.69 2.60 -15.73
CA ALA A 179 5.29 1.48 -16.47
C ALA A 179 5.90 1.95 -17.81
N GLN A 180 6.57 3.10 -17.77
CA GLN A 180 7.32 3.71 -18.85
C GLN A 180 8.69 4.10 -18.31
N ASP A 181 9.67 3.23 -18.51
CA ASP A 181 11.01 3.29 -17.92
C ASP A 181 11.68 4.67 -18.05
N ASP A 182 11.56 5.32 -19.22
CA ASP A 182 12.16 6.63 -19.50
C ASP A 182 11.64 7.77 -18.61
N ASN A 183 10.44 7.63 -18.03
CA ASN A 183 9.85 8.69 -17.22
C ASN A 183 10.64 8.95 -15.94
N ALA A 184 11.15 7.90 -15.29
CA ALA A 184 11.72 8.00 -13.95
C ALA A 184 12.99 8.86 -13.92
N GLN A 185 13.85 8.75 -14.94
CA GLN A 185 15.06 9.56 -15.09
C GLN A 185 14.80 10.93 -15.76
N ASN A 186 13.71 11.08 -16.52
CA ASN A 186 13.35 12.36 -17.11
C ASN A 186 12.82 13.36 -16.06
N ILE A 187 13.65 14.32 -15.65
CA ILE A 187 13.30 15.37 -14.67
C ILE A 187 12.24 16.37 -15.17
N LYS A 188 11.90 16.38 -16.46
CA LYS A 188 10.78 17.17 -17.00
C LYS A 188 9.44 16.42 -16.89
N SER A 189 9.48 15.11 -16.64
CA SER A 189 8.28 14.29 -16.44
C SER A 189 7.85 14.34 -14.96
N PRO A 190 6.55 14.45 -14.67
CA PRO A 190 6.03 14.31 -13.31
C PRO A 190 5.96 12.85 -12.84
N ASN A 191 6.16 11.86 -13.72
CA ASN A 191 6.07 10.43 -13.42
C ASN A 191 7.40 9.87 -12.87
N GLY A 192 7.33 8.95 -11.90
CA GLY A 192 8.49 8.31 -11.27
C GLY A 192 9.27 9.26 -10.35
N LYS A 193 8.55 10.03 -9.52
CA LYS A 193 9.08 11.16 -8.74
C LYS A 193 8.51 11.21 -7.32
N ILE A 194 9.19 11.99 -6.47
CA ILE A 194 8.54 12.76 -5.41
C ILE A 194 8.43 14.21 -5.88
N LEU A 195 7.24 14.78 -5.84
CA LEU A 195 6.94 16.17 -6.19
C LEU A 195 6.68 17.00 -4.93
N ARG A 196 7.01 18.30 -4.94
CA ARG A 196 6.81 19.23 -3.82
C ARG A 196 6.11 20.51 -4.29
N TYR A 197 5.00 20.83 -3.61
CA TYR A 197 4.15 22.00 -3.87
C TYR A 197 3.89 22.81 -2.60
N ASN A 198 3.53 24.09 -2.74
CA ASN A 198 2.87 24.87 -1.69
C ASN A 198 1.39 24.43 -1.54
N LEU A 199 0.73 24.79 -0.43
CA LEU A 199 -0.68 24.48 -0.16
C LEU A 199 -1.69 25.08 -1.14
N ASP A 200 -1.27 26.04 -1.96
CA ASP A 200 -2.08 26.68 -3.00
C ASP A 200 -1.85 26.08 -4.41
N GLY A 201 -0.91 25.13 -4.53
CA GLY A 201 -0.55 24.49 -5.80
C GLY A 201 0.59 25.18 -6.55
N SER A 202 1.12 26.29 -6.04
CA SER A 202 2.32 26.92 -6.61
C SER A 202 3.58 26.08 -6.32
N ILE A 203 4.57 26.20 -7.20
CA ILE A 203 5.87 25.54 -7.03
C ILE A 203 6.71 26.37 -6.05
N PRO A 204 7.24 25.79 -4.97
CA PRO A 204 8.10 26.50 -4.04
C PRO A 204 9.36 27.05 -4.73
N ALA A 205 9.70 28.31 -4.44
CA ALA A 205 10.86 28.98 -5.04
C ALA A 205 12.21 28.33 -4.65
N ASP A 206 12.24 27.59 -3.54
CA ASP A 206 13.40 26.85 -3.04
C ASP A 206 13.49 25.41 -3.58
N ASN A 207 12.63 24.99 -4.51
CA ASN A 207 12.84 23.72 -5.23
C ASN A 207 14.14 23.76 -6.03
N LEU A 208 14.80 22.60 -6.19
CA LEU A 208 16.13 22.52 -6.81
C LEU A 208 16.13 23.00 -8.26
N PHE A 209 15.11 22.60 -9.02
CA PHE A 209 14.96 22.95 -10.43
C PHE A 209 13.95 24.09 -10.54
N LYS A 210 14.41 25.25 -11.04
CA LYS A 210 13.57 26.45 -11.18
C LYS A 210 12.33 26.14 -12.02
N GLY A 211 11.15 26.44 -11.47
CA GLY A 211 9.87 26.20 -12.15
C GLY A 211 9.47 24.73 -12.26
N SER A 212 10.14 23.82 -11.55
CA SER A 212 9.80 22.40 -11.50
C SER A 212 9.41 21.96 -10.09
N GLN A 213 8.36 21.16 -10.02
CA GLN A 213 7.86 20.53 -8.81
C GLN A 213 8.73 19.37 -8.33
N VAL A 214 9.69 18.89 -9.14
CA VAL A 214 10.47 17.69 -8.83
C VAL A 214 11.34 17.92 -7.59
N TRP A 215 11.09 17.11 -6.56
CA TRP A 215 11.88 17.08 -5.34
C TRP A 215 12.93 15.97 -5.39
N ALA A 216 12.54 14.79 -5.88
CA ALA A 216 13.43 13.65 -6.11
C ALA A 216 12.91 12.78 -7.27
N TRP A 217 13.77 11.99 -7.89
CA TRP A 217 13.44 11.19 -9.09
C TRP A 217 14.12 9.83 -9.13
N GLY A 218 13.85 9.04 -10.16
CA GLY A 218 14.36 7.68 -10.29
C GLY A 218 13.59 6.68 -9.43
N LEU A 219 12.28 6.87 -9.28
CA LEU A 219 11.38 5.97 -8.55
C LEU A 219 10.46 5.21 -9.51
N ARG A 220 10.05 4.01 -9.14
CA ARG A 220 9.24 3.13 -10.01
C ARG A 220 7.75 3.29 -9.75
N ASN A 221 7.28 2.88 -8.58
CA ASN A 221 5.87 2.91 -8.19
C ASN A 221 5.72 3.11 -6.65
N PRO A 222 6.07 4.30 -6.14
CA PRO A 222 6.10 4.59 -4.71
C PRO A 222 4.68 4.65 -4.10
N GLN A 223 4.33 3.66 -3.27
CA GLN A 223 2.99 3.48 -2.69
C GLN A 223 2.92 3.70 -1.17
N GLY A 224 4.03 4.04 -0.52
CA GLY A 224 4.07 4.51 0.85
C GLY A 224 4.83 5.84 0.93
N LEU A 225 4.32 6.77 1.72
CA LEU A 225 4.99 8.04 1.98
C LEU A 225 4.61 8.51 3.40
N VAL A 226 5.60 8.80 4.24
CA VAL A 226 5.37 9.30 5.60
C VAL A 226 6.46 10.31 5.99
N TYR A 227 6.04 11.44 6.57
CA TYR A 227 6.97 12.38 7.21
C TYR A 227 7.06 12.10 8.70
N ALA A 228 8.25 11.84 9.21
CA ALA A 228 8.48 11.54 10.62
C ALA A 228 9.86 12.03 11.05
N ASN A 229 9.94 12.68 12.22
CA ASN A 229 11.20 13.17 12.82
C ASN A 229 12.08 13.97 11.85
N GLY A 230 11.47 14.90 11.10
CA GLY A 230 12.21 15.74 10.15
C GLY A 230 12.57 15.05 8.83
N LYS A 231 12.14 13.81 8.61
CA LYS A 231 12.53 12.96 7.47
C LYS A 231 11.32 12.46 6.71
N LEU A 232 11.46 12.33 5.40
CA LEU A 232 10.44 11.78 4.52
C LEU A 232 10.87 10.37 4.10
N TYR A 233 10.09 9.36 4.46
CA TYR A 233 10.34 7.97 4.08
C TYR A 233 9.33 7.55 3.01
N CYS A 234 9.79 6.73 2.07
CA CYS A 234 8.99 6.26 0.95
C CYS A 234 9.20 4.76 0.76
N SER A 235 8.13 4.01 0.55
CA SER A 235 8.26 2.62 0.12
C SER A 235 7.88 2.48 -1.35
N ASP A 236 8.74 1.83 -2.11
CA ASP A 236 8.65 1.70 -3.56
C ASP A 236 8.58 0.22 -3.96
N HIS A 237 7.79 -0.05 -4.99
CA HIS A 237 7.71 -1.37 -5.59
C HIS A 237 8.82 -1.52 -6.64
N GLY A 238 9.72 -2.48 -6.43
CA GLY A 238 10.63 -2.97 -7.44
C GLY A 238 9.89 -3.72 -8.55
N ASP A 239 10.61 -4.13 -9.60
CA ASP A 239 10.03 -4.90 -10.70
C ASP A 239 9.80 -6.35 -10.30
N ALA A 240 10.85 -7.15 -10.41
CA ALA A 240 10.82 -8.56 -10.06
C ALA A 240 11.60 -8.85 -8.77
N ILE A 241 12.52 -7.95 -8.43
CA ILE A 241 13.37 -7.97 -7.23
C ILE A 241 13.22 -6.64 -6.49
N ASP A 242 13.93 -6.50 -5.39
CA ASP A 242 14.24 -5.24 -4.72
C ASP A 242 13.10 -4.23 -4.65
N ASP A 243 12.03 -4.62 -3.95
CA ASP A 243 11.17 -3.61 -3.34
C ASP A 243 11.98 -2.80 -2.33
N GLU A 244 11.66 -1.52 -2.14
CA GLU A 244 12.53 -0.60 -1.41
C GLU A 244 11.83 0.15 -0.30
N LEU A 245 12.60 0.48 0.74
CA LEU A 245 12.34 1.60 1.64
C LEU A 245 13.43 2.64 1.44
N ASN A 246 13.03 3.82 0.98
CA ASN A 246 13.89 4.96 0.69
C ASN A 246 13.76 6.06 1.76
N LEU A 247 14.88 6.71 2.07
CA LEU A 247 14.89 8.01 2.76
C LEU A 247 14.97 9.11 1.71
N ILE A 248 13.89 9.90 1.60
CA ILE A 248 13.74 10.89 0.54
C ILE A 248 14.50 12.18 0.83
N HIS A 249 15.51 12.45 -0.01
CA HIS A 249 16.30 13.68 0.01
C HIS A 249 15.97 14.62 -1.16
N LYS A 250 16.18 15.92 -0.94
CA LYS A 250 16.10 16.95 -1.98
C LYS A 250 17.15 16.68 -3.06
N GLY A 251 16.72 16.61 -4.31
CA GLY A 251 17.63 16.49 -5.45
C GLY A 251 18.24 15.11 -5.64
N ALA A 252 17.73 14.08 -4.96
CA ALA A 252 18.26 12.73 -5.05
C ALA A 252 17.68 11.96 -6.25
N ASN A 253 18.53 11.13 -6.84
CA ASN A 253 18.20 10.12 -7.85
C ASN A 253 18.21 8.73 -7.20
N TYR A 254 17.10 7.99 -7.25
CA TYR A 254 16.99 6.61 -6.73
C TYR A 254 17.27 5.55 -7.80
N GLY A 255 17.70 5.95 -8.99
CA GLY A 255 18.35 5.06 -9.96
C GLY A 255 17.43 4.27 -10.90
N TRP A 256 16.15 4.06 -10.56
CA TRP A 256 15.21 3.37 -11.47
C TRP A 256 15.13 4.10 -12.83
N PRO A 257 15.19 3.38 -13.98
CA PRO A 257 15.12 1.92 -14.15
C PRO A 257 16.48 1.24 -14.27
N VAL A 258 17.58 1.98 -14.13
CA VAL A 258 18.91 1.43 -14.39
C VAL A 258 19.46 0.70 -13.17
N VAL A 259 19.17 1.22 -11.97
CA VAL A 259 19.46 0.61 -10.68
C VAL A 259 18.15 0.19 -10.01
N GLU A 260 18.10 -1.05 -9.53
CA GLU A 260 17.00 -1.60 -8.74
C GLU A 260 17.60 -2.05 -7.39
N GLY A 261 17.24 -1.40 -6.29
CA GLY A 261 17.89 -1.63 -5.00
C GLY A 261 19.26 -0.96 -4.90
N TYR A 262 20.31 -1.77 -4.87
CA TYR A 262 21.69 -1.31 -4.63
C TYR A 262 22.49 -1.24 -5.94
N VAL A 263 23.61 -0.52 -5.94
CA VAL A 263 24.53 -0.45 -7.08
C VAL A 263 25.48 -1.64 -7.04
N ASP A 264 25.05 -2.82 -7.53
CA ASP A 264 25.80 -4.06 -7.36
C ASP A 264 26.20 -4.76 -8.67
N THR A 265 25.46 -4.56 -9.77
CA THR A 265 25.83 -5.07 -11.10
C THR A 265 26.81 -4.14 -11.83
N ASP A 266 27.51 -4.66 -12.83
CA ASP A 266 28.45 -3.85 -13.62
C ASP A 266 27.74 -2.78 -14.46
N LYS A 267 26.51 -3.05 -14.91
CA LYS A 267 25.68 -2.07 -15.62
C LYS A 267 25.30 -0.91 -14.69
N GLU A 268 24.91 -1.21 -13.45
CA GLU A 268 24.54 -0.20 -12.46
C GLU A 268 25.76 0.63 -12.02
N LYS A 269 26.90 -0.03 -11.79
CA LYS A 269 28.16 0.65 -11.48
C LYS A 269 28.59 1.59 -12.62
N LEU A 270 28.36 1.19 -13.87
CA LEU A 270 28.64 2.06 -15.01
C LEU A 270 27.73 3.31 -15.00
N PHE A 271 26.44 3.13 -14.76
CA PHE A 271 25.49 4.24 -14.67
C PHE A 271 25.78 5.18 -13.48
N ALA A 272 26.15 4.61 -12.33
CA ALA A 272 26.46 5.37 -11.11
C ALA A 272 27.75 6.21 -11.21
N LYS A 273 28.57 6.04 -12.26
CA LYS A 273 29.72 6.93 -12.52
C LYS A 273 29.28 8.32 -12.99
N ASP A 274 28.20 8.38 -13.75
CA ASP A 274 27.72 9.62 -14.38
C ASP A 274 26.56 10.28 -13.59
N SER A 275 26.02 9.58 -12.59
CA SER A 275 24.95 10.07 -11.72
C SER A 275 25.14 9.57 -10.29
N VAL A 276 25.08 10.47 -9.30
CA VAL A 276 25.07 10.08 -7.88
C VAL A 276 23.74 9.40 -7.56
N ILE A 277 23.79 8.11 -7.25
CA ILE A 277 22.62 7.29 -6.90
C ILE A 277 22.46 7.25 -5.38
N THR A 278 21.23 7.43 -4.91
CA THR A 278 20.85 7.24 -3.52
C THR A 278 20.26 5.85 -3.35
N GLU A 279 20.98 4.98 -2.66
CA GLU A 279 20.52 3.61 -2.36
C GLU A 279 19.44 3.59 -1.27
N PRO A 280 18.58 2.57 -1.25
CA PRO A 280 17.53 2.45 -0.25
C PRO A 280 18.09 2.18 1.14
N LEU A 281 17.33 2.55 2.18
CA LEU A 281 17.61 2.13 3.56
C LEU A 281 17.52 0.60 3.70
N LYS A 282 16.69 -0.03 2.87
CA LYS A 282 16.49 -1.46 2.81
C LYS A 282 15.83 -1.85 1.48
N ALA A 283 16.33 -2.91 0.85
CA ALA A 283 15.69 -3.60 -0.26
C ALA A 283 15.21 -5.01 0.14
N TRP A 284 14.20 -5.53 -0.56
CA TRP A 284 13.65 -6.88 -0.35
C TRP A 284 13.56 -7.68 -1.66
N THR A 285 14.34 -8.76 -1.69
CA THR A 285 14.23 -9.87 -2.66
C THR A 285 14.02 -11.18 -1.89
N PRO A 286 12.90 -11.91 -2.06
CA PRO A 286 11.75 -11.66 -2.95
C PRO A 286 11.01 -10.35 -2.66
N THR A 287 10.37 -9.81 -3.69
CA THR A 287 9.42 -8.70 -3.56
C THR A 287 8.29 -9.03 -2.57
N ILE A 288 7.97 -8.04 -1.74
CA ILE A 288 6.93 -8.02 -0.69
C ILE A 288 5.72 -7.14 -1.09
N ALA A 289 5.84 -6.37 -2.17
CA ALA A 289 4.90 -5.37 -2.66
C ALA A 289 4.47 -4.38 -1.56
N PRO A 290 5.36 -3.45 -1.15
CA PRO A 290 5.15 -2.55 -0.02
C PRO A 290 4.14 -1.44 -0.35
N ALA A 291 3.23 -1.14 0.58
CA ALA A 291 2.17 -0.17 0.38
C ALA A 291 2.24 0.98 1.40
N GLY A 292 1.20 1.22 2.20
CA GLY A 292 1.18 2.34 3.14
C GLY A 292 2.25 2.26 4.24
N LEU A 293 2.78 3.43 4.60
CA LEU A 293 3.70 3.67 5.71
C LEU A 293 3.02 4.51 6.80
N ALA A 294 3.37 4.25 8.06
CA ALA A 294 3.10 5.13 9.20
C ALA A 294 4.30 5.12 10.15
N TYR A 295 4.44 6.16 10.97
CA TYR A 295 5.43 6.19 12.06
C TYR A 295 4.72 6.00 13.39
N TYR A 296 5.18 5.04 14.19
CA TYR A 296 4.58 4.75 15.48
C TYR A 296 5.36 5.40 16.62
N ASN A 297 4.78 6.42 17.24
CA ASN A 297 5.40 7.19 18.33
C ASN A 297 4.53 7.23 19.59
N SER A 298 3.90 6.10 19.94
CA SER A 298 3.08 5.98 21.13
C SER A 298 3.69 5.00 22.13
N ASP A 299 3.44 5.24 23.41
CA ASP A 299 3.81 4.33 24.49
C ASP A 299 2.80 3.21 24.72
N GLN A 300 1.68 3.18 23.99
CA GLN A 300 0.65 2.13 24.15
C GLN A 300 1.17 0.74 23.76
N ILE A 301 2.00 0.64 22.72
CA ILE A 301 2.67 -0.58 22.30
C ILE A 301 4.18 -0.29 22.25
N PRO A 302 4.88 -0.34 23.40
CA PRO A 302 6.28 0.07 23.50
C PRO A 302 7.21 -0.65 22.52
N GLU A 303 6.91 -1.90 22.17
CA GLU A 303 7.68 -2.71 21.23
C GLU A 303 7.69 -2.16 19.80
N LEU A 304 6.79 -1.24 19.46
CA LEU A 304 6.70 -0.59 18.16
C LEU A 304 7.14 0.88 18.20
N LYS A 305 7.42 1.43 19.38
CA LYS A 305 7.79 2.85 19.53
C LYS A 305 9.05 3.18 18.73
N GLY A 306 8.97 4.27 17.97
CA GLY A 306 10.08 4.75 17.13
C GLY A 306 10.27 4.00 15.82
N GLN A 307 9.33 3.13 15.44
CA GLN A 307 9.46 2.31 14.23
C GLN A 307 8.56 2.82 13.10
N LEU A 308 8.99 2.55 11.87
CA LEU A 308 8.11 2.66 10.71
C LEU A 308 7.25 1.39 10.63
N LEU A 309 5.95 1.58 10.47
CA LEU A 309 4.99 0.53 10.18
C LEU A 309 4.75 0.50 8.67
N LEU A 310 5.02 -0.64 8.04
CA LEU A 310 4.88 -0.85 6.61
C LEU A 310 3.88 -1.96 6.32
N THR A 311 2.82 -1.63 5.59
CA THR A 311 1.89 -2.66 5.08
C THR A 311 2.42 -3.30 3.81
N THR A 312 2.17 -4.60 3.64
CA THR A 312 2.61 -5.34 2.45
C THR A 312 1.45 -6.08 1.79
N LEU A 313 1.43 -6.03 0.46
CA LEU A 313 0.42 -6.67 -0.37
C LEU A 313 0.79 -8.12 -0.63
N LYS A 314 1.94 -8.38 -1.26
CA LYS A 314 2.42 -9.75 -1.55
C LYS A 314 2.92 -10.41 -0.26
N GLY A 315 3.58 -9.64 0.61
CA GLY A 315 4.06 -10.09 1.91
C GLY A 315 2.98 -10.35 2.96
N ASN A 316 1.72 -9.97 2.72
CA ASN A 316 0.57 -10.23 3.60
C ASN A 316 0.80 -9.92 5.09
N SER A 317 1.53 -8.85 5.41
CA SER A 317 1.98 -8.57 6.77
C SER A 317 2.06 -7.08 7.06
N LEU A 318 1.96 -6.75 8.35
CA LEU A 318 2.40 -5.48 8.89
C LEU A 318 3.85 -5.65 9.33
N ARG A 319 4.77 -4.94 8.69
CA ARG A 319 6.19 -4.92 9.07
C ARG A 319 6.46 -3.76 10.02
N ALA A 320 7.25 -3.99 11.05
CA ALA A 320 7.81 -2.94 11.88
C ALA A 320 9.31 -2.83 11.63
N LEU A 321 9.73 -1.66 11.16
CA LEU A 321 11.10 -1.37 10.74
C LEU A 321 11.71 -0.42 11.78
N ALA A 322 12.61 -0.95 12.60
CA ALA A 322 13.29 -0.18 13.62
C ALA A 322 14.35 0.71 12.97
N LEU A 323 14.24 2.02 13.18
CA LEU A 323 15.22 2.99 12.74
C LEU A 323 16.43 2.99 13.67
N ASN A 324 17.62 3.28 13.15
CA ASN A 324 18.75 3.70 13.98
C ASN A 324 18.47 5.07 14.63
N ALA A 325 19.30 5.48 15.58
CA ALA A 325 19.11 6.75 16.31
C ALA A 325 19.05 7.99 15.39
N ALA A 326 19.77 7.96 14.25
CA ALA A 326 19.77 9.06 13.28
C ALA A 326 18.55 9.08 12.34
N GLY A 327 17.79 7.98 12.27
CA GLY A 327 16.72 7.79 11.29
C GLY A 327 17.23 7.57 9.86
N THR A 328 18.45 7.05 9.69
CA THR A 328 19.14 6.89 8.39
C THR A 328 19.47 5.44 8.08
N GLY A 329 18.90 4.48 8.80
CA GLY A 329 19.13 3.06 8.55
C GLY A 329 18.16 2.19 9.35
N ILE A 330 17.95 0.95 8.87
CA ILE A 330 17.09 -0.03 9.53
C ILE A 330 17.93 -1.01 10.35
N THR A 331 17.65 -1.09 11.65
CA THR A 331 18.34 -1.99 12.60
C THR A 331 17.58 -3.30 12.82
N LYS A 332 16.27 -3.32 12.55
CA LYS A 332 15.42 -4.51 12.71
C LYS A 332 14.24 -4.45 11.75
N ASP A 333 13.82 -5.59 11.22
CA ASP A 333 12.64 -5.79 10.38
C ASP A 333 11.85 -6.98 10.95
N VAL A 334 10.64 -6.73 11.45
CA VAL A 334 9.79 -7.76 12.06
C VAL A 334 8.45 -7.82 11.36
N ASN A 335 8.07 -9.01 10.90
CA ASN A 335 6.75 -9.26 10.32
C ASN A 335 5.73 -9.61 11.40
N TYR A 336 4.61 -8.90 11.40
CA TYR A 336 3.43 -9.20 12.21
C TYR A 336 2.24 -9.56 11.32
N PHE A 337 1.40 -10.46 11.82
CA PHE A 337 0.14 -10.90 11.20
C PHE A 337 0.32 -11.48 9.79
N GLU A 338 1.49 -12.06 9.53
CA GLU A 338 1.81 -12.59 8.21
C GLU A 338 0.84 -13.69 7.79
N LYS A 339 0.24 -13.51 6.61
CA LYS A 339 -0.78 -14.39 6.01
C LYS A 339 -2.07 -14.52 6.86
N VAL A 340 -2.27 -13.69 7.89
CA VAL A 340 -3.47 -13.73 8.75
C VAL A 340 -4.64 -12.97 8.13
N TYR A 341 -4.41 -11.76 7.62
CA TYR A 341 -5.46 -10.88 7.08
C TYR A 341 -5.39 -10.73 5.55
N GLY A 342 -4.44 -11.41 4.90
CA GLY A 342 -4.17 -11.25 3.47
C GLY A 342 -3.43 -9.96 3.15
N ARG A 343 -3.76 -9.35 2.01
CA ARG A 343 -3.09 -8.18 1.44
C ARG A 343 -3.39 -6.95 2.30
N LEU A 344 -2.36 -6.25 2.77
CA LEU A 344 -2.50 -5.01 3.55
C LEU A 344 -2.06 -3.81 2.72
N ARG A 345 -2.88 -2.75 2.71
CA ARG A 345 -2.77 -1.63 1.75
C ARG A 345 -2.42 -0.30 2.38
N SER A 346 -2.97 0.02 3.53
CA SER A 346 -2.75 1.32 4.17
C SER A 346 -2.74 1.15 5.68
N VAL A 347 -1.96 1.99 6.36
CA VAL A 347 -1.88 2.04 7.81
C VAL A 347 -1.98 3.49 8.28
N CYS A 348 -2.66 3.73 9.39
CA CYS A 348 -2.59 4.98 10.12
C CYS A 348 -2.60 4.70 11.63
N VAL A 349 -2.17 5.69 12.43
CA VAL A 349 -2.10 5.59 13.89
C VAL A 349 -2.95 6.71 14.48
N SER A 350 -3.82 6.42 15.43
CA SER A 350 -4.58 7.45 16.14
C SER A 350 -3.72 8.17 17.17
N GLN A 351 -4.20 9.32 17.64
CA GLN A 351 -3.59 10.02 18.78
C GLN A 351 -3.55 9.16 20.04
N ALA A 352 -4.52 8.25 20.21
CA ALA A 352 -4.56 7.32 21.33
C ALA A 352 -3.52 6.18 21.21
N GLY A 353 -2.82 6.03 20.08
CA GLY A 353 -1.82 4.98 19.86
C GLY A 353 -2.38 3.67 19.30
N ASP A 354 -3.64 3.65 18.86
CA ASP A 354 -4.20 2.52 18.12
C ASP A 354 -3.72 2.54 16.68
N ILE A 355 -3.44 1.36 16.13
CA ILE A 355 -3.05 1.19 14.74
C ILE A 355 -4.27 0.74 13.95
N TYR A 356 -4.50 1.34 12.79
CA TYR A 356 -5.54 0.92 11.86
C TYR A 356 -4.90 0.46 10.57
N ILE A 357 -5.43 -0.62 9.99
CA ILE A 357 -4.94 -1.20 8.73
C ILE A 357 -6.11 -1.45 7.79
N ALA A 358 -5.94 -1.08 6.52
CA ALA A 358 -6.85 -1.43 5.45
C ALA A 358 -6.38 -2.70 4.70
N THR A 359 -7.29 -3.65 4.48
CA THR A 359 -7.03 -4.83 3.63
C THR A 359 -7.30 -4.52 2.15
N SER A 360 -6.77 -5.35 1.25
CA SER A 360 -6.89 -5.19 -0.22
C SER A 360 -7.00 -6.54 -0.93
N ASN A 361 -7.79 -7.45 -0.35
CA ASN A 361 -8.05 -8.81 -0.83
C ASN A 361 -9.03 -8.84 -2.01
N ARG A 362 -9.76 -7.75 -2.27
CA ARG A 362 -10.69 -7.64 -3.41
C ARG A 362 -10.13 -6.80 -4.57
N ASP A 363 -8.83 -6.50 -4.54
CA ASP A 363 -8.18 -5.84 -5.67
C ASP A 363 -7.95 -6.82 -6.83
N TRP A 364 -7.36 -6.31 -7.91
CA TRP A 364 -7.14 -7.06 -9.14
C TRP A 364 -6.18 -8.26 -9.02
N ASN A 365 -5.37 -8.32 -7.96
CA ASN A 365 -4.37 -9.37 -7.74
C ASN A 365 -4.49 -9.97 -6.33
N PRO A 366 -5.60 -10.67 -6.04
CA PRO A 366 -5.80 -11.30 -4.75
C PRO A 366 -4.77 -12.41 -4.52
N ASN A 367 -4.38 -12.65 -3.27
CA ASN A 367 -3.49 -13.77 -2.93
C ASN A 367 -4.25 -15.09 -2.76
N ALA A 368 -5.50 -15.00 -2.30
CA ALA A 368 -6.43 -16.10 -2.10
C ALA A 368 -7.86 -15.60 -2.34
N VAL A 369 -8.85 -16.50 -2.27
CA VAL A 369 -10.27 -16.10 -2.27
C VAL A 369 -10.52 -15.16 -1.08
N ALA A 370 -11.04 -13.96 -1.36
CA ALA A 370 -11.33 -12.96 -0.34
C ALA A 370 -12.36 -13.49 0.68
N ALA A 371 -12.18 -13.14 1.95
CA ALA A 371 -13.17 -13.47 2.96
C ALA A 371 -14.49 -12.74 2.70
N LYS A 372 -15.60 -13.28 3.24
CA LYS A 372 -16.94 -12.71 3.06
C LYS A 372 -17.01 -11.25 3.49
N ASN A 373 -16.34 -10.91 4.58
CA ASN A 373 -16.30 -9.57 5.17
C ASN A 373 -15.20 -8.65 4.60
N ASP A 374 -14.36 -9.12 3.68
CA ASP A 374 -13.36 -8.28 3.03
C ASP A 374 -13.99 -7.24 2.08
N ASP A 375 -13.33 -6.14 1.72
CA ASP A 375 -12.17 -5.61 2.44
C ASP A 375 -12.58 -4.91 3.74
N ARG A 376 -11.61 -4.69 4.63
CA ARG A 376 -11.84 -4.24 6.00
C ARG A 376 -10.89 -3.12 6.39
N ILE A 377 -11.35 -2.33 7.36
CA ILE A 377 -10.46 -1.53 8.21
C ILE A 377 -10.39 -2.25 9.56
N ILE A 378 -9.20 -2.65 9.96
CA ILE A 378 -8.90 -3.42 11.18
C ILE A 378 -8.21 -2.50 12.16
N ARG A 379 -8.69 -2.45 13.41
CA ARG A 379 -8.07 -1.78 14.55
C ARG A 379 -7.21 -2.79 15.31
N ILE A 380 -6.02 -2.35 15.70
CA ILE A 380 -5.08 -3.03 16.59
C ILE A 380 -4.85 -2.09 17.76
N TYR A 381 -5.22 -2.50 18.96
CA TYR A 381 -5.17 -1.66 20.16
C TYR A 381 -4.58 -2.42 21.33
N ARG A 382 -3.91 -1.71 22.24
CA ARG A 382 -3.38 -2.30 23.46
C ARG A 382 -4.52 -2.71 24.38
N MET A 383 -4.52 -3.97 24.83
CA MET A 383 -5.44 -4.41 25.88
C MET A 383 -4.91 -4.00 27.25
N LYS A 384 -5.79 -3.41 28.07
CA LYS A 384 -5.48 -2.98 29.45
C LYS A 384 -5.46 -4.16 30.42
N ASP A 385 -6.37 -5.12 30.23
CA ASP A 385 -6.43 -6.32 31.06
C ASP A 385 -5.39 -7.34 30.58
N THR A 386 -4.52 -7.76 31.50
CA THR A 386 -3.46 -8.77 31.26
C THR A 386 -3.98 -10.20 31.25
N LYS A 387 -5.29 -10.42 31.49
CA LYS A 387 -5.94 -11.72 31.29
C LYS A 387 -6.04 -12.00 29.79
N ALA A 388 -4.90 -12.37 29.21
CA ALA A 388 -4.84 -13.11 27.96
C ALA A 388 -5.89 -14.22 28.01
N GLY A 389 -6.76 -14.31 27.01
CA GLY A 389 -7.48 -15.57 26.80
C GLY A 389 -6.47 -16.73 26.76
N ALA A 390 -6.89 -17.95 27.10
CA ALA A 390 -5.99 -19.11 27.06
C ALA A 390 -5.29 -19.29 25.69
N ASP A 391 -5.85 -18.70 24.62
CA ASP A 391 -5.45 -18.86 23.22
C ASP A 391 -4.71 -17.65 22.59
N VAL A 392 -4.11 -16.73 23.37
CA VAL A 392 -3.38 -15.59 22.76
C VAL A 392 -2.19 -16.08 21.94
N LYS A 393 -2.27 -15.86 20.62
CA LYS A 393 -1.24 -16.26 19.65
C LYS A 393 -0.11 -15.24 19.57
N SER A 394 1.08 -15.66 19.15
CA SER A 394 2.11 -14.71 18.74
C SER A 394 1.63 -13.94 17.50
N ALA A 395 1.77 -12.61 17.50
CA ALA A 395 1.56 -11.80 16.29
C ALA A 395 2.66 -12.05 15.25
N ILE A 396 3.84 -12.49 15.70
CA ILE A 396 4.95 -12.89 14.84
C ILE A 396 4.68 -14.33 14.39
N THR A 397 4.45 -14.51 13.10
CA THR A 397 4.50 -15.83 12.47
C THR A 397 5.96 -16.15 12.21
N VAL A 398 6.49 -17.24 12.78
CA VAL A 398 7.82 -17.74 12.42
C VAL A 398 7.70 -18.38 11.04
N VAL A 399 7.94 -17.60 9.99
CA VAL A 399 8.10 -18.15 8.64
C VAL A 399 9.48 -18.80 8.60
N LYS A 400 9.53 -20.09 8.23
CA LYS A 400 10.80 -20.77 7.95
C LYS A 400 11.59 -19.92 6.95
N LYS A 401 12.82 -19.54 7.31
CA LYS A 401 13.64 -18.62 6.52
C LYS A 401 13.86 -19.19 5.11
N PRO A 402 14.09 -18.31 4.11
CA PRO A 402 14.53 -18.69 2.76
C PRO A 402 15.73 -19.65 2.72
N ALA A 403 16.54 -19.71 3.78
CA ALA A 403 17.67 -20.62 3.94
C ALA A 403 17.30 -22.12 3.92
N ASP A 404 16.02 -22.47 4.13
CA ASP A 404 15.54 -23.87 4.07
C ASP A 404 15.10 -24.31 2.67
N LEU A 405 15.11 -23.41 1.68
CA LEU A 405 14.70 -23.69 0.30
C LEU A 405 15.91 -23.96 -0.59
N ASN A 406 15.82 -24.94 -1.48
CA ASN A 406 16.83 -25.08 -2.55
C ASN A 406 16.76 -23.86 -3.49
N LYS A 407 17.87 -23.53 -4.14
CA LYS A 407 18.02 -22.30 -4.93
C LYS A 407 16.94 -22.15 -6.02
N GLY A 408 16.55 -23.23 -6.71
CA GLY A 408 15.44 -23.20 -7.67
C GLY A 408 14.07 -22.85 -7.04
N ALA A 409 13.79 -23.36 -5.84
CA ALA A 409 12.58 -22.99 -5.09
C ALA A 409 12.61 -21.53 -4.62
N LEU A 410 13.77 -21.04 -4.20
CA LEU A 410 13.96 -19.62 -3.84
C LEU A 410 13.70 -18.71 -5.05
N LEU A 411 14.32 -19.01 -6.18
CA LEU A 411 14.11 -18.28 -7.43
C LEU A 411 12.63 -18.32 -7.85
N PHE A 412 11.94 -19.46 -7.67
CA PHE A 412 10.51 -19.56 -7.97
C PHE A 412 9.66 -18.64 -7.08
N THR A 413 9.95 -18.62 -5.78
CA THR A 413 9.29 -17.71 -4.82
C THR A 413 9.50 -16.25 -5.20
N ASN A 414 10.70 -15.90 -5.68
CA ASN A 414 11.05 -14.55 -6.09
C ASN A 414 10.29 -14.12 -7.35
N TYR A 415 10.41 -14.92 -8.42
CA TYR A 415 10.02 -14.50 -9.76
C TYR A 415 8.64 -14.95 -10.20
N CYS A 416 8.15 -16.10 -9.71
CA CYS A 416 6.99 -16.77 -10.29
C CYS A 416 5.80 -16.89 -9.33
N ALA A 417 6.06 -17.04 -8.03
CA ALA A 417 5.01 -17.36 -7.05
C ALA A 417 3.99 -16.22 -6.84
N SER A 418 4.32 -14.96 -7.16
CA SER A 418 3.37 -13.84 -7.08
C SER A 418 2.12 -14.08 -7.96
N CYS A 419 2.33 -14.61 -9.17
CA CYS A 419 1.29 -14.94 -10.12
C CYS A 419 0.82 -16.39 -9.96
N HIS A 420 1.75 -17.35 -9.93
CA HIS A 420 1.44 -18.78 -10.00
C HIS A 420 1.18 -19.44 -8.64
N LYS A 421 1.37 -18.69 -7.55
CA LYS A 421 1.25 -19.12 -6.15
C LYS A 421 2.31 -20.15 -5.76
N GLU A 422 2.58 -20.23 -4.45
CA GLU A 422 3.61 -21.12 -3.89
C GLU A 422 3.33 -22.60 -4.24
N ASP A 423 2.07 -22.99 -4.37
CA ASP A 423 1.65 -24.35 -4.74
C ASP A 423 1.53 -24.58 -6.25
N GLY A 424 1.85 -23.57 -7.08
CA GLY A 424 1.79 -23.65 -8.53
C GLY A 424 0.39 -23.79 -9.12
N LYS A 425 -0.69 -23.62 -8.35
CA LYS A 425 -2.06 -23.74 -8.86
C LYS A 425 -2.60 -22.46 -9.49
N GLY A 426 -1.90 -21.33 -9.33
CA GLY A 426 -2.38 -20.03 -9.79
C GLY A 426 -3.69 -19.62 -9.12
N ILE A 427 -4.43 -18.72 -9.77
CA ILE A 427 -5.80 -18.36 -9.38
C ILE A 427 -6.69 -18.48 -10.61
N LYS A 428 -7.75 -19.28 -10.50
CA LYS A 428 -8.72 -19.51 -11.58
C LYS A 428 -9.15 -18.19 -12.22
N ASN A 429 -9.02 -18.11 -13.55
CA ASN A 429 -9.35 -16.95 -14.39
C ASN A 429 -8.49 -15.68 -14.18
N ILE A 430 -7.50 -15.69 -13.28
CA ILE A 430 -6.59 -14.56 -13.05
C ILE A 430 -5.16 -14.93 -13.47
N PHE A 431 -4.60 -15.99 -12.89
CA PHE A 431 -3.26 -16.49 -13.21
C PHE A 431 -3.30 -17.99 -13.48
N PRO A 432 -2.68 -18.45 -14.58
CA PRO A 432 -2.78 -19.85 -14.97
C PRO A 432 -2.01 -20.77 -13.99
N PRO A 433 -2.49 -22.01 -13.78
CA PRO A 433 -1.74 -23.02 -13.03
C PRO A 433 -0.47 -23.43 -13.78
N LEU A 434 0.57 -23.76 -13.02
CA LEU A 434 1.76 -24.49 -13.48
C LEU A 434 1.64 -25.99 -13.21
N TYR A 435 0.88 -26.37 -12.17
CA TYR A 435 0.67 -27.76 -11.80
C TYR A 435 0.05 -28.56 -12.96
N GLN A 436 0.81 -29.53 -13.47
CA GLN A 436 0.50 -30.40 -14.61
C GLN A 436 0.14 -29.65 -15.91
N ALA A 437 0.51 -28.38 -16.01
CA ALA A 437 0.24 -27.60 -17.22
C ALA A 437 1.12 -28.11 -18.38
N ALA A 438 0.54 -28.22 -19.58
CA ALA A 438 1.23 -28.74 -20.77
C ALA A 438 2.52 -27.96 -21.11
N ILE A 439 2.56 -26.65 -20.82
CA ILE A 439 3.76 -25.84 -21.00
C ILE A 439 4.89 -26.24 -20.05
N VAL A 440 4.56 -26.77 -18.86
CA VAL A 440 5.54 -27.17 -17.84
C VAL A 440 5.95 -28.63 -18.02
N SER A 441 5.03 -29.52 -18.36
CA SER A 441 5.30 -30.95 -18.55
C SER A 441 5.82 -31.31 -19.95
N GLY A 442 5.53 -30.48 -20.97
CA GLY A 442 5.93 -30.70 -22.36
C GLY A 442 7.39 -30.36 -22.68
N PRO A 443 7.72 -30.12 -23.97
CA PRO A 443 9.07 -29.74 -24.40
C PRO A 443 9.60 -28.51 -23.67
N LYS A 444 10.93 -28.44 -23.45
CA LYS A 444 11.57 -27.35 -22.69
C LYS A 444 11.44 -25.99 -23.37
N GLY A 445 11.60 -25.94 -24.70
CA GLY A 445 11.67 -24.70 -25.49
C GLY A 445 10.50 -23.73 -25.23
N PRO A 446 9.23 -24.14 -25.39
CA PRO A 446 8.09 -23.26 -25.15
C PRO A 446 8.02 -22.64 -23.75
N LEU A 447 8.42 -23.38 -22.71
CA LEU A 447 8.50 -22.86 -21.35
C LEU A 447 9.59 -21.80 -21.23
N ILE A 448 10.80 -22.13 -21.69
CA ILE A 448 11.96 -21.24 -21.66
C ILE A 448 11.66 -19.96 -22.43
N HIS A 449 11.14 -20.07 -23.65
CA HIS A 449 10.75 -18.94 -24.49
C HIS A 449 9.71 -18.05 -23.81
N THR A 450 8.70 -18.63 -23.16
CA THR A 450 7.67 -17.86 -22.44
C THR A 450 8.26 -17.11 -21.25
N VAL A 451 9.19 -17.71 -20.51
CA VAL A 451 9.81 -17.05 -19.35
C VAL A 451 10.79 -15.95 -19.79
N LEU A 452 11.56 -16.18 -20.85
CA LEU A 452 12.49 -15.19 -21.40
C LEU A 452 11.76 -13.96 -21.97
N ASN A 453 10.62 -14.16 -22.64
CA ASN A 453 9.94 -13.09 -23.39
C ASN A 453 8.67 -12.56 -22.71
N GLY A 454 8.22 -13.21 -21.64
CA GLY A 454 6.92 -12.96 -21.04
C GLY A 454 5.77 -13.45 -21.93
N ARG A 455 4.54 -13.28 -21.45
CA ARG A 455 3.33 -13.59 -22.22
C ARG A 455 2.12 -12.85 -21.67
N LYS A 456 1.48 -12.03 -22.52
CA LYS A 456 0.36 -11.17 -22.12
C LYS A 456 0.75 -10.27 -20.94
N GLN A 457 0.24 -10.56 -19.74
CA GLN A 457 0.50 -9.81 -18.51
C GLN A 457 1.66 -10.38 -17.68
N MET A 458 2.24 -11.52 -18.10
CA MET A 458 3.42 -12.09 -17.45
C MET A 458 4.66 -11.30 -17.91
N PRO A 459 5.47 -10.75 -16.98
CA PRO A 459 6.69 -10.02 -17.32
C PRO A 459 7.73 -10.97 -17.94
N LYS A 460 8.69 -10.37 -18.63
CA LYS A 460 9.84 -11.09 -19.19
C LYS A 460 10.92 -11.25 -18.12
N PHE A 461 11.59 -12.39 -18.08
CA PHE A 461 12.64 -12.69 -17.11
C PHE A 461 14.01 -12.90 -17.79
N SER A 462 14.23 -12.24 -18.92
CA SER A 462 15.50 -12.28 -19.66
C SER A 462 16.68 -11.69 -18.89
N PHE A 463 16.43 -10.96 -17.80
CA PHE A 463 17.44 -10.37 -16.92
C PHE A 463 18.04 -11.40 -15.94
N ILE A 464 17.41 -12.57 -15.75
CA ILE A 464 17.95 -13.62 -14.88
C ILE A 464 19.13 -14.29 -15.60
N GLU A 465 20.24 -14.44 -14.89
CA GLU A 465 21.43 -15.16 -15.37
C GLU A 465 21.09 -16.59 -15.80
N ASP A 466 21.73 -17.09 -16.86
CA ASP A 466 21.38 -18.37 -17.49
C ASP A 466 21.39 -19.54 -16.50
N GLN A 467 22.35 -19.53 -15.57
CA GLN A 467 22.49 -20.54 -14.52
C GLN A 467 21.29 -20.53 -13.57
N ASP A 468 20.88 -19.36 -13.12
CA ASP A 468 19.75 -19.21 -12.20
C ASP A 468 18.43 -19.51 -12.91
N LEU A 469 18.31 -19.11 -14.18
CA LEU A 469 17.14 -19.44 -14.99
C LEU A 469 17.03 -20.96 -15.21
N ALA A 470 18.13 -21.66 -15.45
CA ALA A 470 18.15 -23.12 -15.55
C ALA A 470 17.72 -23.80 -14.23
N GLU A 471 18.17 -23.30 -13.08
CA GLU A 471 17.76 -23.81 -11.76
C GLU A 471 16.28 -23.55 -11.46
N LEU A 472 15.80 -22.34 -11.74
CA LEU A 472 14.40 -21.94 -11.61
C LEU A 472 13.50 -22.85 -12.46
N LEU A 473 13.79 -22.99 -13.76
CA LEU A 473 12.94 -23.77 -14.66
C LEU A 473 13.05 -25.27 -14.38
N SER A 474 14.21 -25.74 -13.91
CA SER A 474 14.34 -27.11 -13.40
C SER A 474 13.44 -27.37 -12.21
N TYR A 475 13.38 -26.43 -11.25
CA TYR A 475 12.46 -26.55 -10.11
C TYR A 475 11.00 -26.56 -10.58
N VAL A 476 10.60 -25.60 -11.43
CA VAL A 476 9.23 -25.51 -11.95
C VAL A 476 8.81 -26.80 -12.66
N ARG A 477 9.67 -27.34 -13.54
CA ARG A 477 9.40 -28.58 -14.28
C ARG A 477 9.32 -29.80 -13.36
N LYS A 478 10.23 -29.94 -12.40
CA LYS A 478 10.21 -31.06 -11.46
C LYS A 478 9.01 -31.00 -10.51
N GLN A 479 8.81 -29.85 -9.88
CA GLN A 479 7.81 -29.68 -8.83
C GLN A 479 6.38 -29.69 -9.38
N PHE A 480 6.14 -29.03 -10.51
CA PHE A 480 4.79 -28.82 -11.02
C PHE A 480 4.50 -29.65 -12.29
N GLY A 481 5.51 -29.95 -13.10
CA GLY A 481 5.34 -30.73 -14.34
C GLY A 481 5.68 -32.20 -14.26
N LYS A 482 6.38 -32.65 -13.19
CA LYS A 482 7.03 -33.96 -13.10
C LYS A 482 7.89 -34.29 -14.34
N ALA A 483 8.64 -33.30 -14.82
CA ALA A 483 9.40 -33.37 -16.07
C ALA A 483 10.90 -33.06 -15.88
N ASP A 484 11.70 -33.35 -16.90
CA ASP A 484 13.16 -33.23 -16.88
C ASP A 484 13.66 -31.81 -16.60
N ALA A 485 14.86 -31.73 -15.99
CA ALA A 485 15.55 -30.48 -15.69
C ALA A 485 15.90 -29.68 -16.95
N VAL A 486 16.00 -28.35 -16.80
CA VAL A 486 16.51 -27.42 -17.82
C VAL A 486 18.00 -27.18 -17.58
N SER A 487 18.79 -27.22 -18.64
CA SER A 487 20.23 -26.89 -18.62
C SER A 487 20.49 -25.47 -19.14
N VAL A 488 21.66 -24.91 -18.84
CA VAL A 488 22.12 -23.64 -19.43
C VAL A 488 22.15 -23.70 -20.96
N ALA A 489 22.54 -24.83 -21.55
CA ALA A 489 22.53 -25.01 -22.99
C ALA A 489 21.10 -24.91 -23.59
N ASP A 490 20.09 -25.45 -22.87
CA ASP A 490 18.70 -25.30 -23.27
C ASP A 490 18.27 -23.82 -23.27
N ILE A 491 18.71 -23.04 -22.27
CA ILE A 491 18.44 -21.59 -22.18
C ILE A 491 19.07 -20.85 -23.36
N GLN A 492 20.36 -21.08 -23.59
CA GLN A 492 21.13 -20.42 -24.65
C GLN A 492 20.58 -20.73 -26.05
N ALA A 493 20.08 -21.95 -26.25
CA ALA A 493 19.42 -22.34 -27.50
C ALA A 493 18.13 -21.57 -27.79
N GLN A 494 17.51 -20.94 -26.78
CA GLN A 494 16.28 -20.14 -26.93
C GLN A 494 16.54 -18.62 -26.93
N LYS A 495 17.77 -18.18 -26.62
CA LYS A 495 18.21 -16.77 -26.74
C LYS A 495 18.74 -16.42 -28.13
N LYS A 496 19.04 -17.43 -28.96
CA LYS A 496 19.34 -17.30 -30.39
C LYS A 496 18.05 -17.09 -31.17
#